data_AF-A0A0S3STK9-F1
#
_entry.id   AF-A0A0S3STK9-F1
#
_cell.length_a   1.000
_cell.length_b   1.000
_cell.length_c   1.000
_cell.angle_alpha   90.00
_cell.angle_beta   90.00
_cell.angle_gamma   90.00
#
_symmetry.space_group_name_H-M   'P 1'
#
loop_
_entity.id
_entity.type
_entity.pdbx_description
1 polymer ?
#
loop_
_entity_poly.entity_id
_entity_poly.type
_entity_poly.pdbx_seq_one_letter_code
_entity_poly.pdbx_strand_id
1 'polypeptide(L)' 'MNMDAYRFSISWSRILPKGKVSRGVNKEGVNYYNNLINELLAKGLEPFVTIFHWDLPQALEDAYDGFLSPDIV' A
#
# COMPACT_ATOMS: atom_id res chain seq x y z
N MET A 1 -4.29 -25.40 -6.45
CA MET A 1 -3.93 -24.40 -7.49
C MET A 1 -2.42 -24.31 -7.51
N ASN A 2 -1.79 -24.42 -8.68
CA ASN A 2 -0.34 -24.30 -8.85
C ASN A 2 -0.08 -22.89 -9.42
N MET A 3 0.51 -22.00 -8.62
CA MET A 3 0.83 -20.62 -9.00
C MET A 3 2.28 -20.37 -8.62
N ASP A 4 3.03 -19.69 -9.48
CA ASP A 4 4.43 -19.33 -9.21
C ASP A 4 4.55 -17.95 -8.56
N ALA A 5 3.47 -17.17 -8.58
CA ALA A 5 3.44 -15.78 -8.17
C ALA A 5 2.10 -15.39 -7.55
N TYR A 6 2.12 -14.39 -6.67
CA TYR A 6 0.93 -13.78 -6.09
C TYR A 6 0.96 -12.27 -6.24
N ARG A 7 0.02 -11.72 -7.02
CA ARG A 7 -0.10 -10.28 -7.22
C ARG A 7 -1.04 -9.66 -6.19
N PHE A 8 -0.60 -8.59 -5.53
CA PHE A 8 -1.41 -7.80 -4.61
C PHE A 8 -1.06 -6.32 -4.66
N SER A 9 -1.88 -5.47 -4.04
CA SER A 9 -1.58 -4.06 -3.83
C SER A 9 -1.32 -3.74 -2.36
N ILE A 10 -0.36 -2.86 -2.11
CA ILE A 10 -0.19 -2.24 -0.80
C ILE A 10 -1.13 -1.05 -0.75
N SER A 11 -2.02 -1.03 0.25
CA SER A 11 -2.98 0.05 0.35
C SER A 11 -2.33 1.28 0.96
N TRP A 12 -2.38 2.40 0.23
CA TRP A 12 -1.78 3.66 0.66
C TRP A 12 -2.40 4.12 1.98
N SER A 13 -3.74 4.11 2.07
CA SER A 13 -4.46 4.51 3.28
C SER A 13 -4.18 3.61 4.49
N ARG A 14 -3.81 2.33 4.27
CA ARG A 14 -3.41 1.41 5.34
C ARG A 14 -2.03 1.74 5.90
N ILE A 15 -1.06 2.11 5.06
CA ILE A 15 0.31 2.46 5.49
C ILE A 15 0.39 3.89 6.01
N LEU A 16 -0.21 4.84 5.29
CA LEU A 16 -0.24 6.27 5.59
C LEU A 16 -1.70 6.72 5.65
N PRO A 17 -2.38 6.58 6.81
CA PRO A 17 -3.79 6.98 6.94
C PRO A 17 -4.06 8.46 6.62
N LYS A 18 -3.05 9.31 6.83
CA LYS A 18 -3.08 10.75 6.52
C LYS A 18 -2.36 11.11 5.21
N GLY A 19 -2.05 10.10 4.38
CA GLY A 19 -1.46 10.24 3.06
C GLY A 19 0.04 10.53 2.98
N LYS A 20 0.62 11.20 3.98
CA LYS A 20 2.05 11.59 3.98
C LYS A 20 2.80 10.95 5.16
N VAL A 21 4.05 10.57 4.93
CA VAL A 21 4.96 10.04 5.97
C VAL A 21 5.12 11.03 7.13
N SER A 22 5.24 12.34 6.81
CA SER A 22 5.31 13.42 7.79
C SER A 22 4.06 13.54 8.69
N ARG A 23 2.94 12.92 8.30
CA ARG A 23 1.68 12.89 9.06
C ARG A 23 1.47 11.57 9.82
N GLY A 24 2.47 10.69 9.83
CA GLY A 24 2.48 9.46 10.60
C GLY A 24 2.35 8.20 9.74
N VAL A 25 2.92 7.10 10.25
CA VAL A 25 2.91 5.77 9.62
C VAL A 25 2.17 4.80 10.52
N ASN A 26 1.28 4.00 9.93
CA ASN A 26 0.62 2.92 10.63
C ASN A 26 1.51 1.67 10.65
N LYS A 27 2.19 1.42 11.77
CA LYS A 27 3.09 0.26 11.95
C LYS A 27 2.36 -1.07 11.86
N GLU A 28 1.09 -1.16 12.26
CA GLU A 28 0.31 -2.39 12.12
C GLU A 28 0.03 -2.71 10.66
N GLY A 29 -0.26 -1.68 9.86
CA GLY A 29 -0.38 -1.81 8.41
C GLY A 29 0.90 -2.33 7.75
N VAL A 30 2.06 -1.81 8.17
CA VAL A 30 3.37 -2.31 7.72
C VAL A 30 3.57 -3.77 8.12
N ASN A 31 3.30 -4.12 9.38
CA ASN A 31 3.42 -5.49 9.87
C ASN A 31 2.53 -6.47 9.11
N TYR A 32 1.31 -6.06 8.75
CA TYR A 32 0.42 -6.88 7.92
C TYR A 32 1.06 -7.25 6.58
N TYR A 33 1.64 -6.29 5.85
CA TYR A 33 2.28 -6.57 4.57
C TYR A 33 3.59 -7.34 4.72
N ASN A 34 4.37 -7.09 5.76
CA ASN A 34 5.54 -7.92 6.09
C ASN A 34 5.14 -9.38 6.30
N ASN A 35 4.08 -9.63 7.09
CA ASN A 35 3.59 -10.99 7.33
C ASN A 35 3.09 -11.64 6.04
N LEU A 36 2.33 -10.91 5.20
CA LEU A 36 1.87 -11.42 3.90
C LEU A 36 3.05 -11.80 3.00
N ILE A 37 4.03 -10.91 2.85
CA ILE A 37 5.21 -11.14 2.01
C ILE A 37 6.01 -12.34 2.53
N ASN A 38 6.25 -12.41 3.83
CA ASN A 38 6.98 -13.53 4.45
C ASN A 38 6.26 -14.87 4.21
N GLU A 39 4.94 -14.91 4.32
CA GLU A 39 4.13 -16.10 4.06
C GLU A 39 4.13 -16.53 2.59
N LEU A 40 4.15 -15.56 1.65
CA LEU A 40 4.26 -15.85 0.22
C LEU A 40 5.62 -16.45 -0.10
N LEU A 41 6.70 -15.83 0.39
CA LEU A 41 8.07 -16.32 0.21
C LEU A 41 8.27 -17.70 0.84
N ALA A 42 7.72 -17.93 2.04
CA ALA A 42 7.78 -19.24 2.71
C ALA A 42 7.08 -20.36 1.92
N LYS A 43 6.11 -20.00 1.06
CA LYS A 43 5.40 -20.93 0.16
C LYS A 43 6.00 -21.01 -1.24
N GLY A 44 7.13 -20.34 -1.48
CA GLY A 44 7.79 -20.30 -2.79
C GLY A 44 7.03 -19.48 -3.84
N LEU A 45 6.15 -18.57 -3.42
CA LEU A 45 5.40 -17.69 -4.31
C LEU A 45 6.12 -16.36 -4.46
N GLU A 46 6.38 -15.93 -5.70
CA GLU A 46 6.95 -14.61 -5.98
C GLU A 46 5.90 -13.51 -5.73
N PRO A 47 6.15 -12.54 -4.83
CA PRO A 47 5.21 -11.45 -4.58
C PRO A 47 5.27 -10.37 -5.67
N PHE A 48 4.17 -10.13 -6.39
CA PHE A 48 4.07 -9.05 -7.39
C PHE A 48 3.28 -7.87 -6.82
N VAL A 49 3.96 -6.79 -6.46
CA VAL A 49 3.35 -5.66 -5.74
C VAL A 49 2.94 -4.54 -6.69
N THR A 50 1.68 -4.09 -6.58
CA THR A 50 1.20 -2.84 -7.16
C THR A 50 1.17 -1.75 -6.08
N ILE A 51 1.90 -0.65 -6.28
CA ILE A 51 2.04 0.43 -5.28
C ILE A 51 0.84 1.39 -5.23
N PHE A 52 0.02 1.42 -6.28
CA PHE A 52 -1.21 2.20 -6.32
C PHE A 52 -2.27 1.44 -7.09
N HIS A 53 -3.42 1.20 -6.46
CA HIS A 53 -4.53 0.48 -7.08
C HIS A 53 -5.86 1.19 -6.81
N TRP A 54 -5.88 2.49 -7.16
CA TRP A 54 -7.05 3.38 -7.09
C TRP A 54 -7.57 3.61 -5.67
N ASP A 55 -6.67 3.59 -4.69
CA ASP A 55 -6.98 3.68 -3.26
C ASP A 55 -6.33 4.90 -2.59
N LEU A 56 -6.46 6.06 -3.23
CA LEU A 56 -5.96 7.34 -2.72
C LEU A 56 -6.53 7.60 -1.31
N PRO A 57 -5.70 7.94 -0.31
CA PRO A 57 -6.20 8.33 1.00
C PRO A 57 -7.08 9.58 0.92
N GLN A 58 -8.29 9.52 1.48
CA GLN A 58 -9.22 10.66 1.51
C GLN A 58 -8.58 11.94 2.07
N ALA A 59 -7.66 11.82 3.03
CA ALA A 59 -6.94 12.96 3.60
C ALA A 59 -6.06 13.74 2.59
N LEU A 60 -5.75 13.15 1.42
CA LEU A 60 -5.08 13.84 0.32
C LEU A 60 -6.10 14.47 -0.65
N GLU A 61 -7.22 13.80 -0.90
CA GLU A 61 -8.34 14.37 -1.65
C GLU A 61 -8.80 15.67 -0.99
N ASP A 62 -9.12 15.62 0.31
CA ASP A 62 -9.61 16.77 1.06
C ASP A 62 -8.60 17.92 1.15
N ALA A 63 -7.30 17.60 1.13
CA ALA A 63 -6.23 18.59 1.29
C ALA A 63 -5.78 19.22 -0.03
N TYR A 64 -5.91 18.49 -1.14
CA TYR A 64 -5.23 18.80 -2.40
C TYR A 64 -6.08 18.57 -3.65
N ASP A 65 -7.37 18.22 -3.52
CA ASP A 65 -8.21 17.83 -4.67
C ASP A 65 -7.62 16.65 -5.45
N GLY A 66 -6.99 15.74 -4.70
CA GLY A 66 -6.39 14.52 -5.23
C GLY A 66 -5.29 14.80 -6.25
N PHE A 67 -5.26 14.00 -7.31
CA PHE A 67 -4.24 14.08 -8.36
C PHE A 67 -4.34 15.35 -9.23
N LEU A 68 -5.29 16.24 -8.97
CA LEU A 68 -5.36 17.55 -9.63
C LEU A 68 -4.28 18.50 -9.09
N SER A 69 -3.72 18.23 -7.90
CA SER A 69 -2.62 19.00 -7.34
C SER A 69 -1.25 18.34 -7.55
N PRO A 70 -0.22 19.14 -7.90
CA PRO A 70 1.16 18.65 -7.94
C PRO A 70 1.71 18.28 -6.56
N ASP A 71 1.08 18.71 -5.46
CA ASP A 71 1.53 18.41 -4.09
C ASP A 71 1.31 16.95 -3.66
N ILE A 72 0.70 16.14 -4.54
CA ILE A 72 0.58 14.68 -4.41
C ILE A 72 1.81 13.93 -4.95
N VAL A 73 2.50 14.48 -5.96
CA VAL A 73 3.60 13.81 -6.69
C VAL A 73 4.98 14.19 -6.14
#